data_AF-A0A9E4HT82-F1
#
_entry.id   AF-A0A9E4HT82-F1
#
_cell.length_a   1.000
_cell.length_b   1.000
_cell.length_c   1.000
_cell.angle_alpha   90.00
_cell.angle_beta   90.00
_cell.angle_gamma   90.00
#
_symmetry.space_group_name_H-M   'P 1'
#
loop_
_entity.id
_entity.type
_entity.pdbx_description
1 polymer ?
#
loop_
_entity_poly.entity_id
_entity_poly.type
_entity_poly.pdbx_seq_one_letter_code
_entity_poly.pdbx_strand_id
1 'polypeptide(L)'
;MPARAHVYLPEYVPEFGPDVSFWHRPAPAEYAAVLNEFARLDVPVERWHEAGFEPTIRDFRSRFEATNTEEGTIMASVLGYVLQELRASRRPAILAEFRDSDRIRRLFDRGRRELAAGGGS
;
A
#
# COMPACT_ATOMS: atom_id res chain seq x y z
N MET A 1 -16.29 -16.50 10.27
CA MET A 1 -16.24 -15.03 10.26
C MET A 1 -16.70 -14.55 11.63
N PRO A 2 -15.91 -13.79 12.42
CA PRO A 2 -16.46 -13.18 13.63
C PRO A 2 -17.33 -11.99 13.24
N ALA A 3 -18.53 -11.95 13.82
CA ALA A 3 -19.48 -10.86 13.73
C ALA A 3 -18.93 -9.62 14.46
N ARG A 4 -19.19 -8.43 13.91
CA ARG A 4 -18.85 -7.09 14.47
C ARG A 4 -17.42 -6.58 14.28
N ALA A 5 -16.73 -7.00 13.23
CA ALA A 5 -15.63 -6.17 12.75
C ALA A 5 -16.25 -4.91 12.14
N HIS A 6 -16.14 -3.79 12.84
CA HIS A 6 -16.21 -2.45 12.24
C HIS A 6 -14.99 -2.35 11.32
N VAL A 7 -15.09 -3.00 10.17
CA VAL A 7 -14.10 -2.89 9.12
C VAL A 7 -14.33 -1.49 8.55
N TYR A 8 -13.43 -0.54 8.79
CA TYR A 8 -12.92 0.50 7.88
C TYR A 8 -12.05 1.47 8.69
N LEU A 9 -10.73 1.35 8.52
CA LEU A 9 -9.66 1.88 9.39
C LEU A 9 -9.86 1.47 10.87
N PRO A 10 -8.83 0.95 11.57
CA PRO A 10 -8.99 0.57 12.96
C PRO A 10 -9.45 1.74 13.86
N GLU A 11 -9.23 2.99 13.43
CA GLU A 11 -9.55 4.21 14.17
C GLU A 11 -9.87 5.39 13.23
N TYR A 12 -10.66 6.36 13.70
CA TYR A 12 -10.88 7.65 13.04
C TYR A 12 -9.56 8.44 12.98
N VAL A 13 -9.24 8.97 11.80
CA VAL A 13 -8.02 9.75 11.53
C VAL A 13 -8.44 11.17 11.09
N PRO A 14 -8.25 12.20 11.94
CA PRO A 14 -8.74 13.57 11.71
C PRO A 14 -8.29 14.20 10.38
N GLU A 15 -7.16 13.77 9.86
CA GLU A 15 -6.55 14.22 8.61
C GLU A 15 -7.43 13.92 7.38
N PHE A 16 -8.36 12.96 7.48
CA PHE A 16 -9.30 12.63 6.41
C PHE A 16 -10.63 13.39 6.51
N GLY A 17 -10.78 14.32 7.46
CA GLY A 17 -11.96 15.17 7.60
C GLY A 17 -12.86 14.78 8.79
N PRO A 18 -14.04 15.40 8.92
CA PRO A 18 -14.92 15.22 10.06
C PRO A 18 -15.45 13.78 10.18
N ASP A 19 -15.61 13.31 11.41
CA ASP A 19 -16.27 12.04 11.74
C ASP A 19 -17.72 12.10 11.26
N VAL A 20 -18.01 11.42 10.15
CA VAL A 20 -19.32 11.49 9.49
C VAL A 20 -20.13 10.23 9.77
N SER A 21 -21.45 10.34 9.72
CA SER A 21 -22.35 9.29 10.21
C SER A 21 -22.33 8.00 9.37
N PHE A 22 -21.69 8.00 8.19
CA PHE A 22 -21.48 6.80 7.38
C PHE A 22 -20.56 5.78 8.10
N TRP A 23 -19.63 6.25 8.95
CA TRP A 23 -18.63 5.42 9.64
C TRP A 23 -19.26 4.52 10.72
N HIS A 24 -20.54 4.75 11.06
CA HIS A 24 -21.29 3.96 12.03
C HIS A 24 -22.26 2.96 11.40
N ARG A 25 -22.31 2.86 10.07
CA ARG A 25 -23.21 1.92 9.37
C ARG A 25 -22.46 0.67 8.92
N PRO A 26 -23.14 -0.49 8.84
CA PRO A 26 -22.58 -1.66 8.19
C PRO A 26 -22.26 -1.34 6.73
N ALA A 27 -21.08 -1.76 6.30
CA ALA A 27 -20.65 -1.57 4.92
C ALA A 27 -21.53 -2.33 3.92
N PRO A 28 -21.82 -1.74 2.75
CA PRO A 28 -22.48 -2.45 1.65
C PRO A 28 -21.74 -3.74 1.28
N ALA A 29 -22.47 -4.79 0.91
CA ALA A 29 -21.90 -6.13 0.71
C ALA A 29 -20.88 -6.16 -0.44
N GLU A 30 -21.17 -5.43 -1.51
CA GLU A 30 -20.34 -5.29 -2.70
C GLU A 30 -18.99 -4.63 -2.36
N TYR A 31 -19.03 -3.60 -1.52
CA TYR A 31 -17.85 -2.91 -1.03
C TYR A 31 -17.03 -3.76 -0.06
N ALA A 32 -17.70 -4.43 0.89
CA ALA A 32 -17.05 -5.32 1.84
C ALA A 32 -16.36 -6.50 1.15
N ALA A 33 -16.89 -7.00 0.03
CA ALA A 33 -16.25 -8.04 -0.75
C ALA A 33 -14.91 -7.58 -1.33
N VAL A 34 -14.89 -6.42 -2.00
CA VAL A 34 -13.66 -5.85 -2.59
C VAL A 34 -12.64 -5.51 -1.52
N LEU A 35 -13.06 -4.94 -0.39
CA LEU A 35 -12.11 -4.65 0.70
C LEU A 35 -11.52 -5.94 1.29
N ASN A 36 -12.33 -6.97 1.53
CA ASN A 36 -11.80 -8.22 2.08
C ASN A 36 -10.74 -8.87 1.18
N GLU A 37 -10.83 -8.69 -0.14
CA GLU A 37 -9.77 -9.10 -1.06
C GLU A 37 -8.54 -8.18 -0.96
N PHE A 38 -8.76 -6.85 -0.95
CA PHE A 38 -7.69 -5.88 -0.83
C PHE A 38 -6.87 -6.04 0.47
N ALA A 39 -7.54 -6.25 1.60
CA ALA A 39 -6.90 -6.43 2.91
C ALA A 39 -6.11 -7.74 3.02
N ARG A 40 -6.34 -8.70 2.12
CA ARG A 40 -5.60 -9.96 2.03
C ARG A 40 -4.41 -9.88 1.07
N LEU A 41 -4.16 -8.74 0.44
CA LEU A 41 -2.91 -8.49 -0.25
C LEU A 41 -1.78 -8.54 0.79
N ASP A 42 -1.15 -9.70 0.92
CA ASP A 42 0.03 -9.90 1.78
C ASP A 42 1.27 -9.31 1.10
N VAL A 43 1.21 -8.00 0.85
CA VAL A 43 2.25 -7.25 0.17
C VAL A 43 2.64 -6.06 1.04
N PRO A 44 3.89 -6.04 1.54
CA PRO A 44 4.35 -4.95 2.39
C PRO A 44 4.37 -3.64 1.60
N VAL A 45 4.09 -2.53 2.29
CA VAL A 45 3.92 -1.19 1.67
C VAL A 45 5.14 -0.77 0.85
N GLU A 46 6.34 -1.22 1.22
CA GLU A 46 7.58 -0.95 0.51
C GLU A 46 7.56 -1.47 -0.93
N ARG A 47 6.86 -2.59 -1.18
CA ARG A 47 6.70 -3.18 -2.51
C ARG A 47 5.68 -2.47 -3.37
N TRP A 48 4.84 -1.62 -2.80
CA TRP A 48 3.86 -0.86 -3.58
C TRP A 48 4.53 0.15 -4.51
N HIS A 49 5.76 0.57 -4.18
CA HIS A 49 6.62 1.40 -5.03
C HIS A 49 7.22 0.67 -6.23
N GLU A 50 7.11 -0.66 -6.31
CA GLU A 50 7.61 -1.40 -7.47
C GLU A 50 6.65 -1.23 -8.65
N ALA A 51 7.19 -0.95 -9.85
CA ALA A 51 6.38 -0.71 -11.05
C ALA A 51 5.41 -1.86 -11.39
N GLY A 52 5.74 -3.09 -10.96
CA GLY A 52 4.88 -4.26 -11.13
C GLY A 52 3.63 -4.28 -10.24
N PHE A 53 3.57 -3.45 -9.19
CA PHE A 53 2.42 -3.40 -8.27
C PHE A 53 1.41 -2.30 -8.62
N GLU A 54 1.80 -1.30 -9.41
CA GLU A 54 0.90 -0.25 -9.89
C GLU A 54 -0.37 -0.81 -10.58
N PRO A 55 -0.29 -1.84 -11.46
CA PRO A 55 -1.48 -2.41 -12.09
C PRO A 55 -2.47 -2.99 -11.08
N THR A 56 -1.98 -3.62 -10.01
CA THR A 56 -2.83 -4.17 -8.93
C THR A 56 -3.59 -3.07 -8.22
N ILE A 57 -2.92 -1.97 -7.86
CA ILE A 57 -3.59 -0.83 -7.21
C ILE A 57 -4.62 -0.18 -8.15
N ARG A 58 -4.33 -0.09 -9.45
CA ARG A 58 -5.30 0.41 -10.44
C ARG A 58 -6.53 -0.49 -10.57
N ASP A 59 -6.35 -1.81 -10.56
CA ASP A 59 -7.46 -2.77 -10.59
C ASP A 59 -8.37 -2.58 -9.38
N PHE A 60 -7.82 -2.59 -8.16
CA PHE A 60 -8.61 -2.37 -6.95
C PHE A 60 -9.31 -1.02 -6.94
N ARG A 61 -8.66 0.05 -7.42
CA ARG A 61 -9.32 1.34 -7.59
C ARG A 61 -10.56 1.22 -8.47
N SER A 62 -10.44 0.62 -9.66
CA SER A 62 -11.59 0.43 -10.56
C SER A 62 -12.69 -0.42 -9.93
N ARG A 63 -12.33 -1.44 -9.14
CA ARG A 63 -13.28 -2.33 -8.47
C ARG A 63 -14.02 -1.61 -7.34
N PHE A 64 -13.35 -0.72 -6.61
CA PHE A 64 -13.99 0.14 -5.62
C PHE A 64 -14.91 1.18 -6.26
N GLU A 65 -14.54 1.78 -7.39
CA GLU A 65 -15.45 2.68 -8.14
C GLU A 65 -16.70 1.92 -8.63
N ALA A 66 -16.53 0.67 -9.05
CA ALA A 66 -17.61 -0.16 -9.57
C ALA A 66 -18.64 -0.60 -8.50
N THR A 67 -18.35 -0.46 -7.20
CA THR A 67 -19.35 -0.75 -6.15
C THR A 67 -20.47 0.29 -6.16
N ASN A 68 -20.23 1.47 -6.74
CA ASN A 68 -21.18 2.59 -6.78
C ASN A 68 -21.70 2.99 -5.39
N THR A 69 -20.83 2.86 -4.37
CA THR A 69 -21.09 3.28 -2.98
C THR A 69 -20.25 4.51 -2.64
N GLU A 70 -20.67 5.23 -1.60
CA GLU A 70 -19.90 6.37 -1.08
C GLU A 70 -18.51 5.90 -0.63
N GLU A 71 -18.44 4.79 0.10
CA GLU A 71 -17.19 4.26 0.61
C GLU A 71 -16.27 3.72 -0.49
N GLY A 72 -16.84 3.14 -1.56
CA GLY A 72 -16.09 2.74 -2.75
C GLY A 72 -15.49 3.95 -3.46
N THR A 73 -16.23 5.06 -3.56
CA THR A 73 -15.75 6.32 -4.12
C THR A 73 -14.61 6.92 -3.29
N ILE A 74 -14.73 6.88 -1.96
CA ILE A 74 -13.68 7.34 -1.04
C ILE A 74 -12.42 6.48 -1.21
N MET A 75 -12.53 5.15 -1.15
CA MET A 75 -11.39 4.26 -1.31
C MET A 75 -10.72 4.39 -2.67
N ALA A 76 -11.50 4.52 -3.73
CA ALA A 76 -10.96 4.77 -5.07
C ALA A 76 -10.15 6.08 -5.14
N SER A 77 -10.63 7.12 -4.46
CA SER A 77 -9.94 8.42 -4.37
C SER A 77 -8.63 8.30 -3.58
N VAL A 78 -8.63 7.58 -2.46
CA VAL A 78 -7.41 7.28 -1.68
C VAL A 78 -6.39 6.52 -2.53
N LEU A 79 -6.80 5.47 -3.23
CA LEU A 79 -5.90 4.73 -4.13
C LEU A 79 -5.41 5.59 -5.30
N GLY A 80 -6.23 6.54 -5.77
CA GLY A 80 -5.83 7.55 -6.73
C GLY A 80 -4.70 8.44 -6.23
N TYR A 81 -4.79 8.91 -4.98
CA TYR A 81 -3.74 9.67 -4.32
C TYR A 81 -2.44 8.84 -4.17
N VAL A 82 -2.55 7.60 -3.68
CA VAL A 82 -1.41 6.68 -3.57
C VAL A 82 -0.73 6.50 -4.93
N LEU A 83 -1.47 6.25 -6.00
CA LEU A 83 -0.91 6.12 -7.35
C LEU A 83 -0.16 7.38 -7.82
N GLN A 84 -0.64 8.57 -7.47
CA GLN A 84 0.07 9.82 -7.77
C GLN A 84 1.37 9.92 -6.96
N GLU A 85 1.34 9.59 -5.68
CA GLU A 85 2.53 9.60 -4.81
C GLU A 85 3.58 8.57 -5.27
N LEU A 86 3.16 7.36 -5.64
CA LEU A 86 4.04 6.33 -6.18
C LEU A 86 4.82 6.83 -7.41
N ARG A 87 4.12 7.51 -8.33
CA ARG A 87 4.73 8.12 -9.53
C ARG A 87 5.60 9.33 -9.22
N ALA A 88 5.22 10.15 -8.24
CA ALA A 88 5.98 11.32 -7.83
C ALA A 88 7.24 10.92 -7.03
N SER A 89 7.22 9.77 -6.36
CA SER A 89 8.36 9.29 -5.60
C SER A 89 9.52 8.91 -6.54
N ARG A 90 10.69 9.56 -6.38
CA ARG A 90 11.93 9.17 -7.09
C ARG A 90 12.51 7.85 -6.57
N ARG A 91 11.93 7.30 -5.50
CA ARG A 91 12.42 6.13 -4.77
C ARG A 91 12.58 4.87 -5.63
N PRO A 92 11.65 4.52 -6.55
CA PRO A 92 11.81 3.35 -7.42
C PRO A 92 12.96 3.53 -8.41
N ALA A 93 13.11 4.72 -8.98
CA ALA A 93 14.21 5.05 -9.90
C ALA A 93 15.56 5.00 -9.20
N ILE A 94 15.66 5.55 -7.99
CA ILE A 94 16.86 5.48 -7.15
C ILE A 94 17.15 4.02 -6.78
N LEU A 95 16.16 3.25 -6.32
CA LEU A 95 16.36 1.84 -5.97
C LEU A 95 16.75 0.98 -7.17
N ALA A 96 16.21 1.26 -8.36
CA ALA A 96 16.61 0.61 -9.60
C ALA A 96 18.07 0.93 -9.97
N GLU A 97 18.46 2.22 -9.92
CA GLU A 97 19.84 2.66 -10.15
C GLU A 97 20.81 2.03 -9.13
N PHE A 98 20.39 1.91 -7.87
CA PHE A 98 21.16 1.22 -6.82
C PHE A 98 21.28 -0.29 -7.09
N ARG A 99 20.21 -0.94 -7.57
CA ARG A 99 20.21 -2.38 -7.88
C ARG A 99 21.10 -2.71 -9.08
N ASP A 100 21.18 -1.83 -10.08
CA ASP A 100 21.96 -2.06 -11.31
C ASP A 100 23.39 -1.48 -11.27
N SER A 101 23.76 -0.76 -10.20
CA SER A 101 25.11 -0.24 -10.04
C SER A 101 26.08 -1.27 -9.46
N ASP A 102 26.98 -1.77 -10.30
CA ASP A 102 28.08 -2.66 -9.89
C ASP A 102 28.98 -2.03 -8.81
N ARG A 103 29.12 -0.70 -8.82
CA ARG A 103 29.89 0.02 -7.80
C ARG A 103 29.23 -0.09 -6.43
N ILE A 104 27.91 0.05 -6.37
CA ILE A 104 27.14 -0.05 -5.12
C ILE A 104 27.11 -1.50 -4.63
N ARG A 105 26.90 -2.48 -5.53
CA ARG A 105 27.01 -3.91 -5.19
C ARG A 105 28.36 -4.25 -4.55
N ARG A 106 29.47 -3.77 -5.12
CA ARG A 106 30.82 -3.97 -4.56
C ARG A 106 31.01 -3.37 -3.16
N LEU A 107 30.39 -2.22 -2.88
CA LEU A 107 30.43 -1.58 -1.56
C LEU A 107 29.63 -2.37 -0.52
N PHE A 108 28.44 -2.86 -0.87
CA PHE A 108 27.65 -3.74 0.00
C PHE A 108 28.37 -5.07 0.28
N ASP A 109 28.96 -5.70 -0.74
CA ASP A 109 29.74 -6.93 -0.57
C ASP A 109 31.00 -6.72 0.26
N ARG A 110 31.61 -5.53 0.19
CA ARG A 110 32.71 -5.16 1.09
C ARG A 110 32.21 -5.04 2.53
N GLY A 111 31.17 -4.25 2.79
CA GLY A 111 30.61 -4.08 4.13
C GLY A 111 30.11 -5.39 4.75
N ARG A 112 29.50 -6.29 3.95
CA ARG A 112 29.08 -7.62 4.40
C ARG A 112 30.27 -8.51 4.80
N ARG A 113 31.37 -8.44 4.04
CA ARG A 113 32.61 -9.18 4.37
C ARG A 113 33.28 -8.62 5.62
N GLU A 114 33.30 -7.29 5.78
CA GLU A 114 33.85 -6.62 6.95
C GLU A 114 33.03 -6.92 8.22
N LEU A 115 31.69 -6.96 8.12
CA LEU A 115 30.81 -7.38 9.22
C LEU A 115 30.97 -8.86 9.57
N ALA A 116 31.11 -9.73 8.57
CA ALA A 116 31.38 -11.16 8.80
C ALA A 116 32.77 -11.40 9.41
N ALA A 117 33.75 -10.55 9.11
CA ALA A 117 35.09 -10.59 9.69
C ALA A 117 35.17 -9.96 11.09
N GLY A 118 34.29 -9.00 11.40
CA GLY A 118 34.25 -8.27 12.67
C GLY A 118 33.23 -8.79 13.70
N GLY A 119 32.32 -9.68 13.32
CA GLY A 119 31.30 -10.27 14.21
C GLY A 119 31.78 -11.45 15.07
N GLY A 120 33.08 -11.69 15.11
CA GLY A 120 33.74 -12.68 15.97
C GLY A 120 34.71 -12.00 16.95
N SER A 121 34.19 -11.21 17.89
CA SER A 121 34.89 -10.79 19.11
C SER A 121 33.86 -10.46 20.18
#